data_AF-A9MD43-F1
#
_entry.id   AF-A9MD43-F1
#
_cell.length_a   1.000
_cell.length_b   1.000
_cell.length_c   1.000
_cell.angle_alpha   90.00
_cell.angle_beta   90.00
_cell.angle_gamma   90.00
#
_symmetry.space_group_name_H-M   'P 1'
#
loop_
_entity.id
_entity.type
_entity.pdbx_description
1 polymer ?
#
loop_
_entity_poly.entity_id
_entity_poly.type
_entity_poly.pdbx_seq_one_letter_code
_entity_poly.pdbx_strand_id
1 'polypeptide(L)'
;MDKKSSHPAGAARDILIELRNAGVYRDGRWLVRNVDLSVERGEIVTLIGPNGAGKSTAAKMALHILKPDEGMVSHKPGLRIGYVPQKINIDRTLPLSVERLMTLTGPLPRKEIDAALEAVGIAHLAKAETAHLSGGEFQRALMARALARKPDIMVLDEPVQGVDFSGEAALYELIARLRDDTGCGVLLSSHDLHLVMAATDRVICLNGHVCCSGTPRDVTSSPEYVRLFGSRAVGPLAVYEHHHDHTHLPDGRVLYADGTTADPIAGSTMGPRGHCHVEDGHHHDHEHHHHEGGQPRA
;
A
#
# COMPACT_ATOMS: atom_id res chain seq x y z
N MET A 1 25.54 -13.97 15.08
CA MET A 1 25.68 -12.92 16.13
C MET A 1 24.64 -11.87 15.83
N ASP A 2 23.39 -12.20 16.14
CA ASP A 2 22.22 -11.42 15.81
C ASP A 2 22.02 -10.31 16.84
N LYS A 3 22.17 -9.06 16.39
CA LYS A 3 21.77 -7.89 17.19
C LYS A 3 20.24 -7.84 17.24
N LYS A 4 19.66 -8.40 18.30
CA LYS A 4 18.30 -8.10 18.75
C LYS A 4 18.19 -6.59 19.01
N SER A 5 17.44 -5.87 18.19
CA SER A 5 16.95 -4.52 18.51
C SER A 5 15.70 -4.61 19.40
N SER A 6 15.91 -4.99 20.66
CA SER A 6 14.93 -4.78 21.71
C SER A 6 14.67 -3.28 21.86
N HIS A 7 13.47 -2.82 21.49
CA HIS A 7 13.06 -1.44 21.70
C HIS A 7 12.99 -1.18 23.22
N PRO A 8 13.73 -0.19 23.76
CA PRO A 8 13.70 0.09 25.18
C PRO A 8 12.40 0.83 25.52
N ALA A 9 11.59 0.23 26.40
CA ALA A 9 10.50 0.92 27.07
C ALA A 9 11.10 2.02 27.96
N GLY A 10 11.00 3.29 27.54
CA GLY A 10 11.41 4.43 28.38
C GLY A 10 11.91 5.70 27.68
N ALA A 11 12.08 5.72 26.35
CA ALA A 11 12.34 6.99 25.65
C ALA A 11 11.05 7.83 25.60
N ALA A 12 11.14 9.12 25.94
CA ALA A 12 10.04 10.06 25.77
C ALA A 12 9.61 10.06 24.30
N ARG A 13 8.41 9.56 24.02
CA ARG A 13 7.87 9.42 22.67
C ARG A 13 7.71 10.81 22.03
N ASP A 14 8.40 11.08 20.92
CA ASP A 14 8.26 12.34 20.18
C ASP A 14 6.97 12.29 19.35
N ILE A 15 5.84 12.53 20.00
CA ILE A 15 4.51 12.53 19.40
C ILE A 15 4.36 13.77 18.52
N LEU A 16 4.08 13.54 17.23
CA LEU A 16 3.89 14.60 16.24
C LEU A 16 2.43 15.03 16.15
N ILE A 17 1.52 14.06 16.09
CA ILE A 17 0.07 14.25 16.05
C ILE A 17 -0.58 13.34 17.08
N GLU A 18 -1.58 13.86 17.78
CA GLU A 18 -2.40 13.10 18.72
C GLU A 18 -3.89 13.47 18.61
N LEU A 19 -4.73 12.46 18.46
CA LEU A 19 -6.18 12.52 18.55
C LEU A 19 -6.57 11.79 19.83
N ARG A 20 -7.38 12.44 20.68
CA ARG A 20 -7.91 11.83 21.90
C ARG A 20 -9.42 11.91 21.92
N ASN A 21 -10.08 10.77 21.97
CA ASN A 21 -11.53 10.62 21.92
C ASN A 21 -12.17 11.47 20.78
N ALA A 22 -11.49 11.56 19.64
CA ALA A 22 -11.90 12.46 18.56
C ALA A 22 -13.11 11.89 17.80
N GLY A 23 -14.08 12.75 17.48
CA GLY A 23 -15.28 12.37 16.75
C GLY A 23 -15.80 13.46 15.82
N VAL A 24 -16.43 13.05 14.73
CA VAL A 24 -17.10 13.94 13.77
C VAL A 24 -18.53 13.46 13.50
N TYR A 25 -19.48 14.36 13.67
CA TYR A 25 -20.91 14.18 13.44
C TYR A 25 -21.39 15.07 12.30
N ARG A 26 -21.97 14.48 11.26
CA ARG A 26 -22.50 15.21 10.08
C ARG A 26 -23.81 14.58 9.64
N ASP A 27 -24.74 15.39 9.17
CA ASP A 27 -26.01 14.95 8.56
C ASP A 27 -26.77 13.89 9.38
N GLY A 28 -26.79 14.06 10.71
CA GLY A 28 -27.52 13.16 11.60
C GLY A 28 -26.82 11.83 11.92
N ARG A 29 -25.54 11.66 11.55
CA ARG A 29 -24.76 10.45 11.83
C ARG A 29 -23.32 10.74 12.25
N TRP A 30 -22.75 9.84 13.04
CA TRP A 30 -21.31 9.83 13.31
C TRP A 30 -20.57 9.29 12.09
N LEU A 31 -19.65 10.10 11.56
CA LEU A 31 -18.70 9.64 10.54
C LEU A 31 -17.57 8.84 11.19
N VAL A 32 -17.10 9.33 12.34
CA VAL A 32 -16.19 8.65 13.25
C VAL A 32 -16.46 9.13 14.68
N ARG A 33 -16.22 8.29 15.69
CA ARG A 33 -16.35 8.64 17.11
C ARG A 33 -15.37 7.83 17.93
N ASN A 34 -14.91 8.38 19.06
CA ASN A 34 -13.97 7.72 19.97
C ASN A 34 -12.70 7.24 19.25
N VAL A 35 -12.09 8.15 18.49
CA VAL A 35 -10.83 7.88 17.80
C VAL A 35 -9.66 8.36 18.64
N ASP A 36 -8.93 7.39 19.19
CA ASP A 36 -7.62 7.59 19.81
C ASP A 36 -6.54 7.18 18.80
N LEU A 37 -5.68 8.13 18.43
CA LEU A 37 -4.62 7.92 17.45
C LEU A 37 -3.44 8.82 17.81
N SER A 38 -2.24 8.27 17.79
CA SER A 38 -1.02 9.09 17.80
C SER A 38 -0.13 8.70 16.64
N VAL A 39 0.78 9.60 16.26
CA VAL A 39 1.86 9.30 15.31
C VAL A 39 3.14 9.85 15.89
N GLU A 40 4.11 8.97 16.08
CA GLU A 40 5.42 9.32 16.60
C GLU A 40 6.40 9.64 15.46
N ARG A 41 7.47 10.38 15.75
CA ARG A 41 8.53 10.64 14.77
C ARG A 41 9.18 9.32 14.33
N GLY A 42 9.31 9.15 13.01
CA GLY A 42 9.90 7.95 12.43
C GLY A 42 9.04 6.69 12.58
N GLU A 43 7.76 6.83 12.92
CA GLU A 43 6.80 5.71 12.96
C GLU A 43 5.90 5.75 11.71
N ILE A 44 5.61 4.59 11.13
CA ILE A 44 4.57 4.41 10.11
C ILE A 44 3.34 3.86 10.81
N VAL A 45 2.29 4.68 10.87
CA VAL A 45 0.98 4.34 11.41
C VAL A 45 -0.02 4.20 10.25
N THR A 46 -0.64 3.03 10.11
CA THR A 46 -1.61 2.80 9.03
C THR A 46 -3.03 2.62 9.54
N LEU A 47 -3.93 3.45 9.02
CA LEU A 47 -5.39 3.34 9.17
C LEU A 47 -5.93 2.33 8.15
N ILE A 48 -6.46 1.21 8.64
CA ILE A 48 -7.12 0.19 7.82
C ILE A 48 -8.61 0.13 8.10
N GLY A 49 -9.41 -0.23 7.10
CA GLY A 49 -10.86 -0.38 7.24
C GLY A 49 -11.57 -0.38 5.89
N PRO A 50 -12.82 -0.85 5.82
CA PRO A 50 -13.60 -0.85 4.59
C PRO A 50 -13.86 0.58 4.08
N ASN A 51 -14.38 0.68 2.86
CA ASN A 51 -14.84 1.95 2.32
C ASN A 51 -15.97 2.52 3.19
N GLY A 52 -15.89 3.81 3.49
CA GLY A 52 -16.84 4.46 4.40
C GLY A 52 -16.54 4.28 5.91
N ALA A 53 -15.49 3.55 6.29
CA ALA A 53 -15.08 3.37 7.68
C ALA A 53 -14.63 4.66 8.41
N GLY A 54 -14.45 5.77 7.68
CA GLY A 54 -14.03 7.06 8.23
C GLY A 54 -12.52 7.32 8.20
N LYS A 55 -11.73 6.53 7.44
CA LYS A 55 -10.26 6.68 7.35
C LYS A 55 -9.85 8.09 6.93
N SER A 56 -10.39 8.57 5.81
CA SER A 56 -10.13 9.93 5.33
C SER A 56 -10.68 11.01 6.27
N THR A 57 -11.75 10.72 7.04
CA THR A 57 -12.25 11.62 8.08
C THR A 57 -11.25 11.74 9.23
N ALA A 58 -10.70 10.62 9.70
CA ALA A 58 -9.65 10.59 10.72
C ALA A 58 -8.37 11.28 10.24
N ALA A 59 -7.94 11.02 9.00
CA ALA A 59 -6.81 11.72 8.39
C ALA A 59 -7.06 13.24 8.30
N LYS A 60 -8.25 13.69 7.88
CA LYS A 60 -8.59 15.12 7.82
C LYS A 60 -8.67 15.77 9.20
N MET A 61 -9.09 15.04 10.24
CA MET A 61 -8.99 15.51 11.62
C MET A 61 -7.53 15.67 12.05
N ALA A 62 -6.70 14.65 11.79
CA ALA A 62 -5.26 14.70 12.05
C ALA A 62 -4.59 15.88 11.35
N LEU A 63 -5.06 16.28 10.17
CA LEU A 63 -4.54 17.42 9.41
C LEU A 63 -5.09 18.79 9.85
N HIS A 64 -5.97 18.85 10.85
CA HIS A 64 -6.77 20.05 11.20
C HIS A 64 -7.61 20.62 10.03
N ILE A 65 -7.80 19.87 8.96
CA ILE A 65 -8.71 20.23 7.86
C ILE A 65 -10.16 20.12 8.33
N LEU A 66 -10.44 19.18 9.23
CA LEU A 66 -11.75 18.93 9.80
C LEU A 66 -11.68 19.01 11.32
N LYS A 67 -12.38 19.98 11.90
CA LYS A 67 -12.45 20.12 13.37
C LYS A 67 -13.31 18.98 13.96
N PRO A 68 -12.87 18.32 15.03
CA PRO A 68 -13.69 17.36 15.74
C PRO A 68 -14.88 18.05 16.42
N ASP A 69 -16.02 17.36 16.48
CA ASP A 69 -17.19 17.74 17.27
C ASP A 69 -17.09 17.23 18.72
N GLU A 70 -16.35 16.13 18.93
CA GLU A 70 -16.00 15.57 20.25
C GLU A 70 -14.49 15.30 20.34
N GLY A 71 -13.91 15.43 21.54
CA GLY A 71 -12.49 15.15 21.79
C GLY A 71 -11.55 16.28 21.38
N MET A 72 -10.27 15.94 21.21
CA MET A 72 -9.24 16.91 20.83
C MET A 72 -8.26 16.36 19.80
N VAL A 73 -7.69 17.26 18.99
CA VAL A 73 -6.55 16.99 18.12
C VAL A 73 -5.43 17.96 18.47
N SER A 74 -4.26 17.44 18.81
CA SER A 74 -3.07 18.24 19.12
C SER A 74 -1.93 17.93 18.14
N HIS A 75 -1.15 18.95 17.81
CA HIS A 75 0.07 18.84 17.02
C HIS A 75 1.24 19.31 17.86
N LYS A 76 2.42 18.75 17.59
CA LYS A 76 3.67 19.33 18.06
C LYS A 76 3.80 20.78 17.54
N PRO A 77 4.22 21.76 18.37
CA PRO A 77 4.42 23.13 17.90
C PRO A 77 5.41 23.20 16.74
N GLY A 78 5.08 23.95 15.69
CA GLY A 78 5.92 24.11 14.51
C GLY A 78 5.96 22.90 13.56
N LEU A 79 5.06 21.93 13.72
CA LEU A 79 4.97 20.73 12.90
C LEU A 79 4.80 21.07 11.41
N ARG A 80 5.68 20.53 10.56
CA ARG A 80 5.52 20.58 9.10
C ARG A 80 4.86 19.31 8.61
N ILE A 81 3.74 19.47 7.91
CA ILE A 81 2.93 18.36 7.42
C ILE A 81 3.02 18.31 5.90
N GLY A 82 3.40 17.15 5.36
CA GLY A 82 3.25 16.83 3.94
C GLY A 82 1.95 16.04 3.75
N TYR A 83 1.06 16.48 2.87
CA TYR A 83 -0.20 15.79 2.61
C TYR A 83 -0.30 15.34 1.15
N VAL A 84 -0.61 14.05 0.96
CA VAL A 84 -0.95 13.45 -0.33
C VAL A 84 -2.41 13.00 -0.27
N PRO A 85 -3.33 13.70 -0.94
CA PRO A 85 -4.75 13.34 -0.95
C PRO A 85 -5.02 12.14 -1.86
N GLN A 86 -6.11 11.42 -1.55
CA GLN A 86 -6.60 10.27 -2.33
C GLN A 86 -6.86 10.59 -3.81
N LYS A 87 -7.50 11.72 -4.10
CA LYS A 87 -7.76 12.18 -5.46
C LYS A 87 -7.46 13.65 -5.62
N ILE A 88 -6.80 13.98 -6.71
CA ILE A 88 -6.67 15.34 -7.23
C ILE A 88 -7.25 15.34 -8.63
N ASN A 89 -8.35 16.06 -8.83
CA ASN A 89 -8.90 16.28 -10.16
C ASN A 89 -8.13 17.44 -10.79
N ILE A 90 -7.15 17.10 -11.62
CA ILE A 90 -6.48 18.06 -12.50
C ILE A 90 -7.13 17.92 -13.87
N ASP A 91 -7.58 19.05 -14.42
CA ASP A 91 -8.08 19.09 -15.79
C ASP A 91 -6.96 18.68 -16.75
N ARG A 92 -7.19 17.63 -17.55
CA ARG A 92 -6.20 17.09 -18.50
C ARG A 92 -5.87 18.06 -19.63
N THR A 93 -6.70 19.08 -19.84
CA THR A 93 -6.44 20.13 -20.83
C THR A 93 -5.43 21.16 -20.35
N LEU A 94 -5.12 21.19 -19.04
CA LEU A 94 -4.14 22.11 -18.48
C LEU A 94 -2.71 21.58 -18.77
N PRO A 95 -1.85 22.34 -19.49
CA PRO A 95 -0.46 21.98 -19.73
C PRO A 95 0.35 22.17 -18.44
N LEU A 96 0.17 21.26 -17.49
CA LEU A 96 0.83 21.26 -16.20
C LEU A 96 1.99 20.27 -16.21
N SER A 97 3.23 20.77 -16.17
CA SER A 97 4.40 19.91 -16.00
C SER A 97 4.59 19.47 -14.55
N VAL A 98 5.36 18.40 -14.33
CA VAL A 98 5.75 17.96 -12.97
C VAL A 98 6.49 19.07 -12.21
N GLU A 99 7.45 19.75 -12.83
CA GLU A 99 8.11 20.92 -12.22
C GLU A 99 7.12 22.00 -11.80
N ARG A 100 6.10 22.27 -12.63
CA ARG A 100 5.08 23.25 -12.31
C ARG A 100 4.21 22.78 -11.15
N LEU A 101 3.81 21.50 -11.13
CA LEU A 101 3.07 20.86 -10.04
C LEU A 101 3.77 21.06 -8.68
N MET A 102 5.10 20.97 -8.64
CA MET A 102 5.90 21.15 -7.43
C MET A 102 5.76 22.56 -6.84
N THR A 103 5.60 23.58 -7.69
CA THR A 103 5.56 24.99 -7.29
C THR A 103 4.15 25.57 -7.10
N LEU A 104 3.08 24.77 -7.29
CA LEU A 104 1.69 25.26 -7.24
C LEU A 104 1.29 25.87 -5.89
N THR A 105 1.81 25.32 -4.79
CA THR A 105 1.44 25.75 -3.42
C THR A 105 2.42 26.75 -2.81
N GLY A 106 3.38 27.24 -3.60
CA GLY A 106 4.38 28.21 -3.17
C GLY A 106 5.76 27.93 -3.80
N PRO A 107 6.66 28.91 -3.77
CA PRO A 107 7.99 28.78 -4.36
C PRO A 107 8.78 27.65 -3.70
N LEU A 108 9.55 26.93 -4.50
CA LEU A 108 10.52 25.92 -4.06
C LEU A 108 11.83 26.12 -4.84
N PRO A 109 12.99 26.12 -4.16
CA PRO A 109 14.29 26.15 -4.83
C PRO A 109 14.45 24.96 -5.76
N ARG A 110 15.05 25.19 -6.94
CA ARG A 110 15.25 24.13 -7.95
C ARG A 110 15.96 22.90 -7.38
N LYS A 111 16.97 23.12 -6.53
CA LYS A 111 17.71 22.07 -5.83
C LYS A 111 16.80 21.17 -4.97
N GLU A 112 15.78 21.73 -4.31
CA GLU A 112 14.85 20.95 -3.49
C GLU A 112 13.86 20.15 -4.37
N ILE A 113 13.45 20.72 -5.51
CA ILE A 113 12.63 20.01 -6.50
C ILE A 113 13.40 18.81 -7.05
N ASP A 114 14.62 19.02 -7.54
CA ASP A 114 15.42 17.95 -8.14
C ASP A 114 15.72 16.85 -7.12
N ALA A 115 16.10 17.21 -5.88
CA ALA A 115 16.33 16.24 -4.81
C ALA A 115 15.08 15.42 -4.45
N ALA A 116 13.90 16.06 -4.41
CA ALA A 116 12.67 15.36 -4.10
C ALA A 116 12.22 14.42 -5.22
N LEU A 117 12.37 14.85 -6.49
CA LEU A 117 12.07 13.99 -7.65
C LEU A 117 13.04 12.81 -7.77
N GLU A 118 14.31 13.01 -7.40
CA GLU A 118 15.31 11.94 -7.33
C GLU A 118 14.95 10.92 -6.25
N ALA A 119 14.57 11.39 -5.05
CA ALA A 119 14.21 10.54 -3.92
C ALA A 119 13.04 9.58 -4.22
N VAL A 120 12.12 9.98 -5.11
CA VAL A 120 10.99 9.13 -5.54
C VAL A 120 11.23 8.41 -6.89
N GLY A 121 12.38 8.64 -7.53
CA GLY A 121 12.80 7.98 -8.77
C GLY A 121 12.18 8.51 -10.06
N ILE A 122 11.68 9.76 -10.10
CA ILE A 122 11.02 10.35 -11.28
C ILE A 122 11.69 11.64 -11.78
N ALA A 123 12.96 11.89 -11.45
CA ALA A 123 13.68 13.08 -11.91
C ALA A 123 13.66 13.28 -13.43
N HIS A 124 13.70 12.19 -14.20
CA HIS A 124 13.60 12.21 -15.66
C HIS A 124 12.25 12.73 -16.20
N LEU A 125 11.18 12.72 -15.38
CA LEU A 125 9.84 13.18 -15.73
C LEU A 125 9.59 14.64 -15.34
N ALA A 126 10.59 15.38 -14.86
CA ALA A 126 10.44 16.75 -14.38
C ALA A 126 9.73 17.69 -15.39
N LYS A 127 10.02 17.52 -16.69
CA LYS A 127 9.41 18.31 -17.77
C LYS A 127 8.17 17.66 -18.39
N ALA A 128 7.84 16.43 -18.03
CA ALA A 128 6.68 15.74 -18.55
C ALA A 128 5.39 16.41 -18.04
N GLU A 129 4.34 16.36 -18.85
CA GLU A 129 3.02 16.83 -18.44
C GLU A 129 2.35 15.80 -17.54
N THR A 130 1.71 16.27 -16.46
CA THR A 130 1.04 15.40 -15.49
C THR A 130 -0.07 14.55 -16.11
N ALA A 131 -0.65 15.01 -17.23
CA ALA A 131 -1.68 14.28 -17.98
C ALA A 131 -1.16 13.00 -18.65
N HIS A 132 0.15 12.91 -18.91
CA HIS A 132 0.80 11.75 -19.56
C HIS A 132 1.42 10.76 -18.57
N LEU A 133 1.37 11.05 -17.26
CA LEU A 133 1.90 10.16 -16.24
C LEU A 133 0.96 8.97 -16.00
N SER A 134 1.55 7.80 -15.75
CA SER A 134 0.84 6.67 -15.15
C SER A 134 0.35 7.03 -13.73
N GLY A 135 -0.59 6.24 -13.20
CA GLY A 135 -1.08 6.41 -11.84
C GLY A 135 0.04 6.39 -10.80
N GLY A 136 0.98 5.44 -10.91
CA GLY A 136 2.13 5.33 -10.01
C GLY A 136 3.12 6.50 -10.11
N GLU A 137 3.42 6.97 -11.33
CA GLU A 137 4.29 8.14 -11.52
C GLU A 137 3.64 9.43 -10.99
N PHE A 138 2.34 9.59 -11.19
CA PHE A 138 1.60 10.71 -10.64
C PHE A 138 1.61 10.70 -9.10
N GLN A 139 1.41 9.54 -8.48
CA GLN A 139 1.52 9.39 -7.02
C GLN A 139 2.91 9.70 -6.50
N ARG A 140 3.96 9.24 -7.20
CA ARG A 140 5.36 9.61 -6.90
C ARG A 140 5.59 11.12 -7.00
N ALA A 141 5.01 11.79 -7.99
CA ALA A 141 5.10 13.24 -8.11
C ALA A 141 4.41 13.97 -6.94
N LEU A 142 3.26 13.48 -6.47
CA LEU A 142 2.60 14.04 -5.29
C LEU A 142 3.40 13.82 -4.01
N MET A 143 3.99 12.64 -3.83
CA MET A 143 4.90 12.36 -2.72
C MET A 143 6.15 13.22 -2.77
N ALA A 144 6.78 13.38 -3.95
CA ALA A 144 7.91 14.29 -4.14
C ALA A 144 7.55 15.71 -3.70
N ARG A 145 6.38 16.20 -4.11
CA ARG A 145 5.90 17.53 -3.72
C ARG A 145 5.72 17.67 -2.21
N ALA A 146 5.17 16.65 -1.55
CA ALA A 146 5.02 16.64 -0.09
C ALA A 146 6.40 16.60 0.61
N LEU A 147 7.31 15.78 0.10
CA LEU A 147 8.67 15.57 0.62
C LEU A 147 9.57 16.80 0.45
N ALA A 148 9.45 17.53 -0.66
CA ALA A 148 10.30 18.68 -1.00
C ALA A 148 10.32 19.75 0.09
N ARG A 149 9.24 19.87 0.88
CA ARG A 149 9.12 20.81 2.01
C ARG A 149 9.71 20.30 3.32
N LYS A 150 10.37 19.14 3.31
CA LYS A 150 11.01 18.48 4.45
C LYS A 150 10.03 18.33 5.63
N PRO A 151 8.92 17.59 5.44
CA PRO A 151 7.90 17.44 6.46
C PRO A 151 8.43 16.66 7.67
N ASP A 152 7.89 16.97 8.85
CA ASP A 152 8.08 16.19 10.05
C ASP A 152 7.15 14.96 10.06
N ILE A 153 5.99 15.07 9.41
CA ILE A 153 5.05 13.98 9.18
C ILE A 153 4.47 14.01 7.76
N MET A 154 4.37 12.85 7.12
CA MET A 154 3.65 12.66 5.87
C MET A 154 2.30 11.99 6.12
N VAL A 155 1.22 12.59 5.64
CA VAL A 155 -0.12 12.00 5.66
C VAL A 155 -0.49 11.58 4.24
N LEU A 156 -0.69 10.28 4.04
CA LEU A 156 -0.93 9.65 2.75
C LEU A 156 -2.32 9.02 2.76
N ASP A 157 -3.27 9.63 2.05
CA ASP A 157 -4.65 9.12 1.99
C ASP A 157 -4.81 8.21 0.77
N GLU A 158 -4.78 6.89 0.95
CA GLU A 158 -4.82 5.87 -0.11
C GLU A 158 -3.84 6.13 -1.27
N PRO A 159 -2.51 6.18 -1.02
CA PRO A 159 -1.52 6.58 -2.02
C PRO A 159 -1.36 5.58 -3.18
N VAL A 160 -1.81 4.33 -3.01
CA VAL A 160 -1.74 3.28 -4.03
C VAL A 160 -2.98 3.22 -4.93
N GLN A 161 -3.99 4.08 -4.70
CA GLN A 161 -5.22 4.03 -5.47
C GLN A 161 -4.96 4.32 -6.96
N GLY A 162 -5.39 3.40 -7.82
CA GLY A 162 -5.24 3.53 -9.28
C GLY A 162 -3.85 3.16 -9.79
N VAL A 163 -3.06 2.46 -8.98
CA VAL A 163 -1.78 1.86 -9.35
C VAL A 163 -1.97 0.36 -9.58
N ASP A 164 -1.14 -0.25 -10.42
CA ASP A 164 -1.09 -1.69 -10.65
C ASP A 164 -0.42 -2.41 -9.47
N PHE A 165 -0.71 -3.70 -9.29
CA PHE A 165 -0.23 -4.48 -8.13
C PHE A 165 1.29 -4.41 -7.91
N SER A 166 2.09 -4.52 -8.99
CA SER A 166 3.55 -4.36 -8.92
C SER A 166 3.97 -2.96 -8.49
N GLY A 167 3.27 -1.93 -8.97
CA GLY A 167 3.51 -0.55 -8.59
C GLY A 167 3.11 -0.26 -7.14
N GLU A 168 2.07 -0.90 -6.60
CA GLU A 168 1.66 -0.75 -5.20
C GLU A 168 2.76 -1.18 -4.23
N ALA A 169 3.32 -2.38 -4.44
CA ALA A 169 4.42 -2.89 -3.61
C ALA A 169 5.64 -1.95 -3.66
N ALA A 170 6.03 -1.50 -4.85
CA ALA A 170 7.13 -0.55 -5.03
C ALA A 170 6.86 0.81 -4.36
N LEU A 171 5.59 1.22 -4.24
CA LEU A 171 5.20 2.45 -3.55
C LEU A 171 5.31 2.32 -2.04
N TYR A 172 4.88 1.19 -1.47
CA TYR A 172 5.04 0.92 -0.04
C TYR A 172 6.52 0.83 0.36
N GLU A 173 7.34 0.17 -0.45
CA GLU A 173 8.80 0.16 -0.26
C GLU A 173 9.41 1.57 -0.35
N LEU A 174 8.90 2.41 -1.25
CA LEU A 174 9.31 3.81 -1.33
C LEU A 174 8.93 4.57 -0.06
N ILE A 175 7.71 4.41 0.45
CA ILE A 175 7.26 5.06 1.69
C ILE A 175 8.14 4.65 2.88
N ALA A 176 8.44 3.36 3.01
CA ALA A 176 9.31 2.84 4.06
C ALA A 176 10.73 3.46 3.98
N ARG A 177 11.33 3.47 2.78
CA ARG A 177 12.64 4.11 2.56
C ARG A 177 12.62 5.61 2.86
N LEU A 178 11.58 6.32 2.43
CA LEU A 178 11.45 7.76 2.72
C LEU A 178 11.36 8.04 4.22
N ARG A 179 10.65 7.19 4.99
CA ARG A 179 10.65 7.27 6.45
C ARG A 179 12.06 7.07 7.00
N ASP A 180 12.75 6.03 6.57
CA ASP A 180 14.09 5.67 7.08
C ASP A 180 15.12 6.77 6.79
N ASP A 181 15.10 7.32 5.57
CA ASP A 181 16.06 8.33 5.11
C ASP A 181 15.82 9.71 5.74
N THR A 182 14.57 10.07 6.03
CA THR A 182 14.20 11.40 6.53
C THR A 182 13.88 11.46 8.02
N GLY A 183 13.57 10.32 8.64
CA GLY A 183 13.06 10.25 10.00
C GLY A 183 11.69 10.91 10.20
N CYS A 184 10.92 11.16 9.13
CA CYS A 184 9.57 11.70 9.26
C CYS A 184 8.59 10.63 9.74
N GLY A 185 7.57 11.02 10.52
CA GLY A 185 6.45 10.14 10.80
C GLY A 185 5.59 9.95 9.56
N VAL A 186 4.88 8.83 9.44
CA VAL A 186 3.95 8.58 8.33
C VAL A 186 2.59 8.16 8.88
N LEU A 187 1.54 8.87 8.49
CA LEU A 187 0.16 8.45 8.67
C LEU A 187 -0.40 8.01 7.31
N LEU A 188 -0.57 6.71 7.14
CA LEU A 188 -1.06 6.11 5.91
C LEU A 188 -2.52 5.69 6.09
N SER A 189 -3.37 5.89 5.09
CA SER A 189 -4.67 5.22 5.01
C SER A 189 -4.67 4.22 3.87
N SER A 190 -5.19 3.03 4.11
CA SER A 190 -5.31 2.00 3.08
C SER A 190 -6.50 1.09 3.36
N HIS A 191 -6.90 0.35 2.34
CA HIS A 191 -7.89 -0.72 2.44
C HIS A 191 -7.29 -2.09 2.06
N ASP A 192 -6.05 -2.13 1.55
CA ASP A 192 -5.34 -3.37 1.30
C ASP A 192 -4.58 -3.82 2.55
N LEU A 193 -4.87 -5.03 2.99
CA LEU A 193 -4.37 -5.61 4.22
C LEU A 193 -2.97 -6.19 4.05
N HIS A 194 -2.70 -6.81 2.90
CA HIS A 194 -1.53 -7.66 2.73
C HIS A 194 -0.25 -6.83 2.59
N LEU A 195 -0.31 -5.75 1.80
CA LEU A 195 0.84 -4.87 1.60
C LEU A 195 1.11 -3.97 2.82
N VAL A 196 0.07 -3.57 3.54
CA VAL A 196 0.20 -2.72 4.73
C VAL A 196 0.97 -3.40 5.86
N MET A 197 0.78 -4.70 6.05
CA MET A 197 1.38 -5.44 7.15
C MET A 197 2.90 -5.54 7.08
N ALA A 198 3.48 -5.48 5.89
CA ALA A 198 4.93 -5.57 5.70
C ALA A 198 5.66 -4.23 5.96
N ALA A 199 4.99 -3.10 5.73
CA ALA A 199 5.62 -1.78 5.70
C ALA A 199 5.23 -0.86 6.87
N THR A 200 4.45 -1.35 7.83
CA THR A 200 3.85 -0.52 8.91
C THR A 200 4.35 -0.95 10.28
N ASP A 201 4.68 0.02 11.15
CA ASP A 201 5.05 -0.25 12.53
C ASP A 201 3.81 -0.48 13.42
N ARG A 202 2.76 0.32 13.20
CA ARG A 202 1.51 0.25 13.95
C ARG A 202 0.27 0.36 13.06
N VAL A 203 -0.67 -0.56 13.24
CA VAL A 203 -1.92 -0.63 12.48
C VAL A 203 -3.08 -0.23 13.38
N ILE A 204 -4.00 0.57 12.84
CA ILE A 204 -5.23 1.01 13.50
C ILE A 204 -6.42 0.63 12.62
N CYS A 205 -7.26 -0.27 13.13
CA CYS A 205 -8.49 -0.71 12.49
C CYS A 205 -9.61 0.30 12.77
N LEU A 206 -10.21 0.84 11.71
CA LEU A 206 -11.28 1.81 11.80
C LEU A 206 -12.56 1.26 11.19
N ASN A 207 -13.68 1.46 11.89
CA ASN A 207 -15.05 1.23 11.39
C ASN A 207 -16.04 2.19 12.06
N GLY A 208 -15.87 3.49 11.81
CA GLY A 208 -16.57 4.55 12.55
C GLY A 208 -16.06 4.75 13.98
N HIS A 209 -15.23 3.86 14.49
CA HIS A 209 -14.49 3.94 15.76
C HIS A 209 -13.22 3.08 15.63
N VAL A 210 -12.29 3.19 16.59
CA VAL A 210 -11.11 2.31 16.64
C VAL A 210 -11.54 0.94 17.15
N CYS A 211 -11.47 -0.10 16.31
CA CYS A 211 -11.84 -1.47 16.66
C CYS A 211 -10.65 -2.25 17.25
N CYS A 212 -9.47 -2.04 16.69
CA CYS A 212 -8.22 -2.66 17.13
C CYS A 212 -7.04 -1.72 16.82
N SER A 213 -5.99 -1.80 17.63
CA SER A 213 -4.73 -1.09 17.39
C SER A 213 -3.55 -1.89 17.93
N GLY A 214 -2.46 -1.98 17.18
CA GLY A 214 -1.28 -2.72 17.62
C GLY A 214 -0.28 -2.90 16.50
N THR A 215 0.71 -3.77 16.72
CA THR A 215 1.60 -4.17 15.63
C THR A 215 0.83 -5.00 14.59
N PRO A 216 1.30 -5.13 13.34
CA PRO A 216 0.69 -6.01 12.35
C PRO A 216 0.44 -7.44 12.87
N ARG A 217 1.35 -7.97 13.69
CA ARG A 217 1.25 -9.30 14.30
C ARG A 217 0.13 -9.40 15.34
N ASP A 218 -0.09 -8.35 16.12
CA ASP A 218 -1.14 -8.32 17.13
C ASP A 218 -2.53 -8.17 16.48
N VAL A 219 -2.62 -7.31 15.47
CA VAL A 219 -3.89 -7.00 14.77
C VAL A 219 -4.38 -8.19 13.94
N THR A 220 -3.49 -8.91 13.25
CA THR A 220 -3.86 -10.13 12.50
C THR A 220 -4.50 -11.21 13.37
N SER A 221 -4.13 -11.25 14.66
CA SER A 221 -4.64 -12.22 15.62
C SER A 221 -5.93 -11.76 16.33
N SER A 222 -6.36 -10.51 16.11
CA SER A 222 -7.54 -9.94 16.77
C SER A 222 -8.84 -10.48 16.16
N PRO A 223 -9.82 -10.89 16.99
CA PRO A 223 -11.15 -11.27 16.52
C PRO A 223 -11.89 -10.14 15.80
N GLU A 224 -11.68 -8.88 16.20
CA GLU A 224 -12.28 -7.71 15.54
C GLU A 224 -11.78 -7.57 14.09
N TYR A 225 -10.49 -7.79 13.86
CA TYR A 225 -9.89 -7.77 12.52
C TYR A 225 -10.53 -8.83 11.60
N VAL A 226 -10.63 -10.08 12.08
CA VAL A 226 -11.28 -11.17 11.34
C VAL A 226 -12.75 -10.86 11.04
N ARG A 227 -13.47 -10.21 11.97
CA ARG A 227 -14.87 -9.78 11.73
C ARG A 227 -14.97 -8.67 10.69
N LEU A 228 -14.02 -7.74 10.67
CA LEU A 228 -14.06 -6.58 9.78
C LEU A 228 -13.75 -6.95 8.32
N PHE A 229 -12.81 -7.88 8.12
CA PHE A 229 -12.28 -8.23 6.81
C PHE A 229 -12.65 -9.65 6.34
N GLY A 230 -13.29 -10.43 7.20
CA GLY A 230 -13.75 -11.80 6.91
C GLY A 230 -12.60 -12.80 6.77
N SER A 231 -12.95 -14.04 6.40
CA SER A 231 -11.99 -15.14 6.14
C SER A 231 -11.04 -14.87 4.96
N ARG A 232 -11.28 -13.84 4.14
CA ARG A 232 -10.34 -13.36 3.11
C ARG A 232 -9.08 -12.70 3.69
N ALA A 233 -9.12 -12.27 4.96
CA ALA A 233 -7.95 -11.75 5.66
C ALA A 233 -7.09 -12.84 6.32
N VAL A 234 -7.55 -14.09 6.28
CA VAL A 234 -6.90 -15.26 6.91
C VAL A 234 -6.24 -16.19 5.86
N GLY A 235 -6.14 -15.78 4.58
CA GLY A 235 -5.17 -16.36 3.62
C GLY A 235 -5.46 -16.10 2.12
N PRO A 236 -4.49 -16.27 1.20
CA PRO A 236 -3.04 -16.53 1.38
C PRO A 236 -2.15 -15.38 0.84
N LEU A 237 -1.29 -14.85 1.71
CA LEU A 237 -0.03 -14.16 1.39
C LEU A 237 0.82 -13.94 2.66
N ALA A 238 0.25 -14.20 3.84
CA ALA A 238 1.04 -14.60 5.00
C ALA A 238 1.73 -15.94 4.68
N VAL A 239 3.03 -15.90 4.37
CA VAL A 239 3.98 -17.02 4.28
C VAL A 239 3.30 -18.36 3.95
N TYR A 240 3.14 -18.66 2.65
CA TYR A 240 2.91 -20.04 2.26
C TYR A 240 4.22 -20.80 2.50
N GLU A 241 4.38 -21.36 3.70
CA GLU A 241 5.39 -22.37 3.94
C GLU A 241 4.92 -23.61 3.18
N HIS A 242 5.48 -23.84 1.99
CA HIS A 242 5.29 -25.09 1.26
C HIS A 242 5.81 -26.24 2.12
N HIS A 243 4.93 -26.84 2.92
CA HIS A 243 5.16 -28.18 3.40
C HIS A 243 5.03 -29.09 2.20
N HIS A 244 6.17 -29.43 1.59
CA HIS A 244 6.22 -30.49 0.60
C HIS A 244 5.80 -31.79 1.30
N ASP A 245 4.59 -32.25 1.00
CA ASP A 245 4.13 -33.60 1.32
C ASP A 245 4.70 -34.63 0.34
N HIS A 246 5.67 -34.25 -0.49
CA HIS A 246 6.31 -35.15 -1.42
C HIS A 246 7.77 -34.80 -1.68
N THR A 247 8.57 -35.82 -1.96
CA THR A 247 9.97 -35.70 -2.37
C THR A 247 10.12 -36.22 -3.79
N HIS A 248 10.78 -35.45 -4.65
CA HIS A 248 11.13 -35.91 -5.99
C HIS A 248 12.39 -36.78 -5.93
N LEU A 249 12.28 -38.02 -6.41
CA LEU A 249 13.41 -38.92 -6.55
C LEU A 249 14.26 -38.52 -7.78
N PRO A 250 15.57 -38.81 -7.79
CA PRO A 250 16.46 -38.47 -8.91
C PRO A 250 16.08 -39.09 -10.26
N ASP A 251 15.21 -40.09 -10.25
CA ASP A 251 14.67 -40.77 -11.43
C ASP A 251 13.36 -40.15 -11.95
N GLY A 252 12.88 -39.06 -11.32
CA GLY A 252 11.69 -38.31 -11.73
C GLY A 252 10.39 -38.76 -11.05
N ARG A 253 10.41 -39.75 -10.16
CA ARG A 253 9.22 -40.20 -9.42
C ARG A 253 8.88 -39.30 -8.24
N VAL A 254 7.60 -39.20 -7.91
CA VAL A 254 7.10 -38.43 -6.75
C VAL A 254 6.82 -39.39 -5.60
N LEU A 255 7.49 -39.21 -4.46
CA LEU A 255 7.26 -39.95 -3.22
C LEU A 255 6.40 -39.09 -2.29
N TYR A 256 5.17 -39.48 -2.01
CA TYR A 256 4.27 -38.78 -1.09
C TYR A 256 4.56 -39.13 0.38
N ALA A 257 4.11 -38.28 1.31
CA ALA A 257 4.34 -38.39 2.74
C ALA A 257 3.69 -39.64 3.38
N ASP A 258 2.75 -40.27 2.68
CA ASP A 258 2.13 -41.56 3.04
C ASP A 258 2.96 -42.78 2.59
N GLY A 259 4.12 -42.54 1.95
CA GLY A 259 5.04 -43.57 1.45
C GLY A 259 4.70 -44.11 0.07
N THR A 260 3.67 -43.58 -0.61
CA THR A 260 3.31 -43.99 -1.97
C THR A 260 4.17 -43.29 -3.02
N THR A 261 4.45 -43.97 -4.14
CA THR A 261 5.20 -43.41 -5.28
C THR A 261 4.35 -43.42 -6.55
N ALA A 262 4.29 -42.29 -7.26
CA ALA A 262 3.64 -42.20 -8.56
C ALA A 262 4.67 -42.04 -9.70
N ASP A 263 4.48 -42.82 -10.77
CA ASP A 263 5.28 -42.77 -12.00
C ASP A 263 4.71 -41.76 -13.00
N PRO A 264 5.54 -40.91 -13.64
CA PRO A 264 5.03 -39.91 -14.58
C PRO A 264 4.49 -40.48 -15.91
N ILE A 265 4.69 -41.78 -16.20
CA ILE A 265 4.51 -42.35 -17.55
C ILE A 265 3.44 -43.47 -17.62
N ALA A 266 2.70 -43.77 -16.56
CA ALA A 266 1.63 -44.77 -16.61
C ALA A 266 0.25 -44.14 -16.83
N GLY A 267 -0.23 -44.19 -18.07
CA GLY A 267 -1.60 -43.83 -18.44
C GLY A 267 -2.65 -44.66 -17.70
N SER A 268 -3.73 -43.98 -17.29
CA SER A 268 -5.03 -44.53 -16.90
C SER A 268 -5.05 -45.71 -15.93
N THR A 269 -5.42 -45.47 -14.66
CA THR A 269 -6.35 -46.37 -13.98
C THR A 269 -7.16 -45.59 -12.94
N MET A 270 -8.49 -45.74 -13.04
CA MET A 270 -9.51 -44.99 -12.31
C MET A 270 -9.79 -45.68 -10.97
N GLY A 271 -9.88 -44.91 -9.88
CA GLY A 271 -10.32 -45.36 -8.55
C GLY A 271 -10.94 -44.17 -7.76
N PRO A 272 -11.93 -44.40 -6.88
CA PRO A 272 -13.12 -43.54 -6.83
C PRO A 272 -13.04 -42.40 -5.81
N ARG A 273 -13.62 -41.25 -6.20
CA ARG A 273 -13.76 -39.93 -5.50
C ARG A 273 -12.46 -39.10 -5.57
N GLY A 274 -12.37 -37.96 -6.23
CA GLY A 274 -13.31 -37.12 -6.96
C GLY A 274 -12.61 -35.78 -7.21
N HIS A 275 -12.70 -35.30 -8.45
CA HIS A 275 -12.34 -33.96 -8.96
C HIS A 275 -10.85 -33.61 -9.13
N CYS A 276 -10.29 -33.99 -10.29
CA CYS A 276 -9.27 -33.19 -10.97
C CYS A 276 -9.94 -32.53 -12.20
N HIS A 277 -10.16 -31.21 -12.14
CA HIS A 277 -10.45 -30.43 -13.35
C HIS A 277 -9.11 -30.02 -13.97
N VAL A 278 -8.83 -30.58 -15.15
CA VAL A 278 -7.85 -30.06 -16.10
C VAL A 278 -8.67 -29.60 -17.30
N GLU A 279 -8.98 -28.32 -17.36
CA GLU A 279 -9.39 -27.66 -18.60
C GLU A 279 -8.74 -26.28 -18.62
N ASP A 280 -7.77 -26.11 -19.52
CA ASP A 280 -7.61 -24.89 -20.30
C ASP A 280 -6.92 -25.31 -21.59
N GLY A 281 -7.74 -25.84 -22.51
CA GLY A 281 -7.36 -25.99 -23.90
C GLY A 281 -7.81 -24.75 -24.66
N HIS A 282 -6.87 -24.03 -25.26
CA HIS A 282 -7.09 -23.37 -26.55
C HIS A 282 -5.80 -23.38 -27.38
N HIS A 283 -5.78 -24.33 -28.32
CA HIS A 283 -4.89 -24.41 -29.47
C HIS A 283 -5.00 -23.16 -30.35
N HIS A 284 -3.86 -22.71 -30.89
CA HIS A 284 -3.76 -22.27 -32.28
C HIS A 284 -2.38 -22.65 -32.83
N ASP A 285 -2.34 -23.77 -33.56
CA ASP A 285 -1.28 -24.12 -34.49
C ASP A 285 -1.47 -23.33 -35.79
N HIS A 286 -0.41 -22.71 -36.29
CA HIS A 286 -0.26 -22.38 -37.70
C HIS A 286 1.20 -22.57 -38.11
N GLU A 287 1.49 -23.72 -38.72
CA GLU A 287 2.71 -23.94 -39.49
C GLU A 287 2.59 -23.38 -40.92
N HIS A 288 3.76 -22.94 -41.40
CA HIS A 288 4.08 -22.46 -42.73
C HIS A 288 3.87 -23.51 -43.84
N HIS A 289 3.63 -23.07 -45.09
CA HIS A 289 4.59 -23.16 -46.20
C HIS A 289 4.02 -22.66 -47.55
N HIS A 290 4.85 -21.85 -48.25
CA HIS A 290 5.11 -21.65 -49.70
C HIS A 290 4.00 -21.90 -50.76
N HIS A 291 3.94 -21.24 -51.93
CA HIS A 291 4.97 -20.71 -52.85
C HIS A 291 4.27 -19.82 -53.92
N GLU A 292 5.02 -18.86 -54.51
CA GLU A 292 4.94 -18.27 -55.88
C GLU A 292 3.58 -17.76 -56.43
N GLY A 293 3.45 -16.61 -57.09
CA GLY A 293 4.38 -15.64 -57.67
C GLY A 293 3.57 -14.67 -58.56
N GLY A 294 4.16 -13.55 -58.97
CA GLY A 294 3.65 -12.75 -60.11
C GLY A 294 3.00 -11.40 -59.79
N GLN A 295 3.83 -10.35 -59.80
CA GLN A 295 3.48 -8.99 -60.26
C GLN A 295 2.85 -9.02 -61.69
N PRO A 296 2.17 -7.95 -62.20
CA PRO A 296 2.51 -6.53 -61.98
C PRO A 296 1.36 -5.49 -61.94
N ARG A 297 1.75 -4.31 -61.43
CA ARG A 297 1.41 -2.91 -61.78
C ARG A 297 0.07 -2.58 -62.46
N ALA A 298 -0.64 -1.63 -61.85
CA ALA A 298 -0.84 -0.29 -62.39
C ALA A 298 -0.94 0.71 -61.22
#